data_AF-A0A356V5P5-F1
#
_entry.id   AF-A0A356V5P5-F1
#
_cell.length_a   1.000
_cell.length_b   1.000
_cell.length_c   1.000
_cell.angle_alpha   90.00
_cell.angle_beta   90.00
_cell.angle_gamma   90.00
#
_symmetry.space_group_name_H-M   'P 1'
#
loop_
_entity.id
_entity.type
_entity.pdbx_description
1 polymer ?
#
loop_
_entity_poly.entity_id
_entity_poly.type
_entity_poly.pdbx_seq_one_letter_code
_entity_poly.pdbx_strand_id
1 'polypeptide(L)'
;GDPNAGGATRVGLVTSYRQDALRCATFLKDAGASKGAVVAKAAKVPNATRIMADDHYGWFERVSTGVYMLTPKGVEALGQYGRVDTTV
;
A
#
# COMPACT_ATOMS: atom_id res chain seq x y z
N GLY A 1 -26.39 4.08 14.05
CA GLY A 1 -26.48 2.63 14.29
C GLY A 1 -25.07 2.16 14.39
N ASP A 2 -24.53 2.28 15.60
CA ASP A 2 -23.09 2.34 15.83
C ASP A 2 -22.69 1.20 16.76
N PRO A 3 -21.98 0.19 16.25
CA PRO A 3 -21.33 -0.80 17.08
C PRO A 3 -19.86 -0.43 17.30
N ASN A 4 -19.61 0.10 18.51
CA ASN A 4 -18.56 -0.33 19.43
C ASN A 4 -17.09 0.07 19.19
N ALA A 5 -16.68 1.04 20.03
CA ALA A 5 -15.38 1.07 20.66
C ALA A 5 -15.15 -0.19 21.52
N GLY A 6 -13.99 -0.86 21.38
CA GLY A 6 -13.60 -1.93 22.32
C GLY A 6 -12.54 -2.94 21.88
N GLY A 7 -12.17 -3.03 20.60
CA GLY A 7 -11.18 -4.02 20.12
C GLY A 7 -10.21 -3.54 19.03
N ALA A 8 -10.15 -2.22 18.80
CA ALA A 8 -9.61 -1.64 17.58
C ALA A 8 -8.07 -1.62 17.46
N THR A 9 -7.32 -2.11 18.46
CA THR A 9 -5.86 -1.88 18.51
C THR A 9 -5.07 -2.67 17.47
N ARG A 10 -5.65 -3.72 16.85
CA ARG A 10 -5.02 -4.45 15.73
C ARG A 10 -5.73 -4.26 14.40
N VAL A 11 -7.06 -4.13 14.40
CA VAL A 11 -7.84 -3.97 13.16
C VAL A 11 -7.61 -2.59 12.53
N GLY A 12 -7.50 -1.53 13.34
CA GLY A 12 -7.22 -0.16 12.87
C GLY A 12 -5.82 0.02 12.29
N LEU A 13 -4.84 -0.71 12.83
CA LEU A 13 -3.43 -0.62 12.43
C LEU A 13 -3.18 -1.28 11.07
N VAL A 14 -3.89 -2.38 10.81
CA VAL A 14 -3.87 -3.04 9.49
C VAL A 14 -4.59 -2.19 8.44
N THR A 15 -5.62 -1.42 8.81
CA THR A 15 -6.35 -0.57 7.85
C THR A 15 -5.52 0.63 7.41
N SER A 16 -4.83 1.32 8.32
CA SER A 16 -3.93 2.41 7.94
C SER A 16 -2.73 1.91 7.14
N TYR A 17 -2.09 0.81 7.56
CA TYR A 17 -1.00 0.18 6.82
C TYR A 17 -1.42 -0.22 5.40
N ARG A 18 -2.59 -0.86 5.26
CA ARG A 18 -3.09 -1.30 3.94
C ARG A 18 -3.44 -0.10 3.06
N GLN A 19 -4.10 0.93 3.59
CA GLN A 19 -4.38 2.15 2.83
C GLN A 19 -3.09 2.83 2.35
N ASP A 20 -2.08 2.91 3.22
CA ASP A 20 -0.77 3.47 2.88
C ASP A 20 -0.06 2.63 1.79
N ALA A 21 -0.09 1.30 1.91
CA ALA A 21 0.43 0.40 0.89
C ALA A 21 -0.30 0.58 -0.46
N LEU A 22 -1.64 0.71 -0.45
CA LEU A 22 -2.43 0.93 -1.65
C LEU A 22 -2.13 2.27 -2.32
N ARG A 23 -1.88 3.34 -1.55
CA ARG A 23 -1.44 4.63 -2.09
C ARG A 23 -0.07 4.52 -2.78
N CYS A 24 0.87 3.83 -2.14
CA CYS A 24 2.19 3.57 -2.71
C CYS A 24 2.09 2.76 -4.00
N ALA A 25 1.28 1.69 -3.98
CA ALA A 25 1.04 0.84 -5.13
C ALA A 25 0.37 1.60 -6.28
N THR A 26 -0.64 2.43 -5.99
CA THR A 26 -1.33 3.25 -7.00
C THR A 26 -0.35 4.21 -7.68
N PHE A 27 0.50 4.87 -6.90
CA PHE A 27 1.54 5.75 -7.44
C PHE A 27 2.54 4.99 -8.32
N LEU A 28 3.02 3.82 -7.88
CA LEU A 28 3.94 2.99 -8.66
C LEU A 28 3.29 2.43 -9.94
N LYS A 29 1.98 2.20 -9.94
CA LYS A 29 1.24 1.78 -11.15
C LYS A 29 1.19 2.90 -12.19
N ASP A 30 1.03 4.15 -11.77
CA ASP A 30 0.91 5.32 -12.65
C ASP A 30 2.28 5.85 -13.10
N ALA A 31 3.20 6.07 -12.15
CA ALA A 31 4.53 6.62 -12.39
C ALA A 31 5.58 5.57 -12.81
N GLY A 32 5.32 4.29 -12.55
CA GLY A 32 6.28 3.20 -12.75
C GLY A 32 7.31 3.05 -11.62
N ALA A 33 8.37 2.28 -11.89
CA ALA A 33 9.43 1.97 -10.93
C ALA A 33 10.08 3.25 -10.38
N SER A 34 9.94 3.49 -9.08
CA SER A 34 10.32 4.75 -8.45
C SER A 34 11.10 4.55 -7.15
N LYS A 35 11.90 5.54 -6.77
CA LYS A 35 12.64 5.50 -5.51
C LYS A 35 11.67 5.48 -4.32
N GLY A 36 11.95 4.67 -3.31
CA GLY A 36 11.09 4.56 -2.12
C GLY A 36 10.82 5.91 -1.45
N ALA A 37 11.83 6.79 -1.40
CA ALA A 37 11.70 8.16 -0.91
C ALA A 37 10.78 9.05 -1.78
N VAL A 38 10.77 8.84 -3.11
CA VAL A 38 9.87 9.57 -4.02
C VAL A 38 8.45 9.09 -3.81
N VAL A 39 8.22 7.78 -3.74
CA VAL A 39 6.91 7.20 -3.45
C VAL A 39 6.40 7.70 -2.09
N ALA A 40 7.24 7.69 -1.05
CA ALA A 40 6.87 8.20 0.28
C ALA A 40 6.38 9.65 0.23
N LYS A 41 7.08 10.51 -0.52
CA LYS A 41 6.72 11.92 -0.68
C LYS A 41 5.46 12.10 -1.53
N ALA A 42 5.34 11.36 -2.63
CA ALA A 42 4.23 11.49 -3.57
C ALA A 42 2.93 10.89 -3.00
N ALA A 43 2.99 9.70 -2.41
CA ALA A 43 1.87 9.04 -1.74
C ALA A 43 1.52 9.67 -0.38
N LYS A 44 2.36 10.60 0.12
CA LYS A 44 2.29 11.18 1.48
C LYS A 44 2.32 10.12 2.58
N VAL A 45 3.12 9.07 2.39
CA VAL A 45 3.29 7.95 3.32
C VAL A 45 4.75 7.94 3.78
N PRO A 46 5.09 8.53 4.94
CA PRO A 46 6.48 8.57 5.43
C PRO A 46 7.06 7.17 5.66
N ASN A 47 6.20 6.18 5.96
CA ASN A 47 6.58 4.79 6.18
C ASN A 47 6.59 3.94 4.90
N ALA A 48 6.41 4.53 3.71
CA ALA A 48 6.31 3.78 2.46
C ALA A 48 7.52 2.89 2.23
N THR A 49 8.73 3.41 2.46
CA THR A 49 9.97 2.65 2.30
C THR A 49 10.01 1.42 3.20
N ARG A 50 9.47 1.53 4.43
CA ARG A 50 9.40 0.40 5.36
C ARG A 50 8.32 -0.60 4.92
N ILE A 51 7.14 -0.13 4.50
CA ILE A 51 6.06 -0.96 3.95
C ILE A 51 6.54 -1.78 2.74
N MET A 52 7.26 -1.14 1.81
CA MET A 52 7.81 -1.78 0.62
C MET A 52 9.04 -2.65 0.91
N ALA A 53 9.72 -2.43 2.05
CA ALA A 53 10.86 -3.25 2.46
C ALA A 53 10.42 -4.50 3.27
N ASP A 54 9.39 -4.37 4.11
CA ASP A 54 8.79 -5.50 4.84
C ASP A 54 8.12 -6.48 3.86
N ASP A 55 7.50 -5.96 2.79
CA ASP A 55 6.90 -6.70 1.66
C ASP A 55 6.33 -8.09 2.00
N HIS A 56 5.59 -8.19 3.11
CA HIS A 56 5.03 -9.46 3.59
C HIS A 56 4.12 -10.16 2.56
N TYR A 57 3.63 -9.41 1.58
CA TYR A 57 2.66 -9.87 0.58
C TYR A 57 3.24 -10.04 -0.82
N GLY A 58 4.51 -9.66 -1.09
CA GLY A 58 5.04 -9.73 -2.44
C GLY A 58 4.49 -8.67 -3.39
N TRP A 59 4.02 -7.53 -2.89
CA TRP A 59 3.37 -6.48 -3.70
C TRP A 59 4.38 -5.57 -4.38
N PHE A 60 5.56 -5.41 -3.77
CA PHE A 60 6.62 -4.54 -4.26
C PHE A 60 7.88 -5.34 -4.52
N GLU A 61 8.51 -5.13 -5.66
CA GLU A 61 9.82 -5.71 -5.95
C GLU A 61 10.88 -4.62 -6.07
N ARG A 62 12.08 -4.94 -5.62
CA ARG A 62 13.22 -4.03 -5.70
C ARG A 62 13.99 -4.30 -6.99
N VAL A 63 13.77 -3.44 -7.99
CA VAL A 63 14.50 -3.49 -9.27
C VAL A 63 15.89 -2.89 -9.21
N SER A 64 16.14 -1.97 -8.29
CA SER A 64 17.46 -1.34 -8.14
C SER A 64 17.67 -0.80 -6.72
N THR A 65 18.84 -0.23 -6.45
CA THR A 65 19.16 0.29 -5.12
C THR A 65 18.24 1.45 -4.73
N GLY A 66 17.32 1.17 -3.81
CA GLY A 66 16.31 2.11 -3.33
C GLY A 66 15.17 2.39 -4.33
N VAL A 67 15.09 1.65 -5.44
CA VAL A 67 14.02 1.75 -6.44
C VAL A 67 13.12 0.53 -6.34
N TYR A 68 11.83 0.78 -6.22
CA TYR A 68 10.80 -0.24 -6.08
C TYR A 68 9.81 -0.12 -7.24
N MET A 69 9.31 -1.25 -7.71
CA MET A 69 8.21 -1.30 -8.66
C MET A 69 7.07 -2.15 -8.12
N LEU A 70 5.89 -1.94 -8.69
CA LEU A 70 4.73 -2.74 -8.36
C LEU A 70 4.79 -4.07 -9.12
N THR A 71 4.67 -5.18 -8.39
CA THR A 71 4.61 -6.51 -8.99
C THR A 71 3.21 -6.78 -9.57
N PRO A 72 3.03 -7.81 -10.42
CA PRO A 72 1.71 -8.26 -10.84
C PRO A 72 0.77 -8.54 -9.66
N LYS A 73 1.28 -9.12 -8.56
CA LYS A 73 0.51 -9.36 -7.34
C LYS A 73 0.03 -8.06 -6.68
N GLY A 74 0.87 -7.02 -6.68
CA GLY A 74 0.49 -5.70 -6.21
C GLY A 74 -0.59 -5.06 -7.08
N VAL A 75 -0.56 -5.27 -8.39
CA VAL A 75 -1.61 -4.82 -9.32
C VAL A 75 -2.93 -5.55 -9.06
N GLU A 76 -2.89 -6.88 -8.84
CA GLU A 76 -4.08 -7.65 -8.47
C GLU A 76 -4.65 -7.19 -7.13
N ALA A 77 -3.78 -6.92 -6.14
CA ALA A 77 -4.18 -6.39 -4.86
C ALA A 77 -4.83 -5.00 -4.97
N LEU A 78 -4.33 -4.13 -5.85
CA LEU A 78 -5.01 -2.86 -6.17
C LEU A 78 -6.40 -3.10 -6.77
N GLY A 79 -6.58 -4.12 -7.60
CA GLY A 79 -7.89 -4.50 -8.13
C GLY A 79 -8.84 -5.04 -7.05
N GLN A 80 -8.34 -5.87 -6.13
CA GLN A 80 -9.12 -6.48 -5.06
C GLN A 80 -9.48 -5.50 -3.93
N TYR A 81 -8.54 -4.64 -3.53
CA TYR A 81 -8.69 -3.74 -2.38
C TYR A 81 -8.91 -2.28 -2.75
N GLY A 82 -8.51 -1.84 -3.95
CA GLY A 82 -8.76 -0.49 -4.44
C GLY A 82 -10.20 -0.28 -4.91
N ARG A 83 -10.93 -1.37 -5.21
CA ARG A 83 -12.37 -1.37 -5.47
C ARG A 83 -13.17 -1.55 -4.18
N VAL A 84 -12.92 -0.71 -3.18
CA VAL A 84 -13.86 -0.52 -2.07
C VAL A 84 -14.80 0.63 -2.40
N ASP A 85 -15.59 0.45 -3.46
CA ASP A 85 -16.89 1.10 -3.55
C ASP A 85 -17.87 0.24 -4.37
N THR A 86 -19.05 0.06 -3.79
CA THR A 86 -20.30 -0.50 -4.35
C THR A 86 -20.48 -2.03 -4.37
N THR A 87 -21.13 -2.52 -3.30
CA THR A 87 -22.42 -3.27 -3.24
C THR A 87 -22.72 -4.37 -4.28
N VAL A 88 -23.04 -5.59 -3.77
CA VAL A 88 -24.39 -6.21 -3.81
C VAL A 88 -24.65 -6.96 -2.51
#